data_AF-A0A1Y5Z410-F1
#
_entry.id   AF-A0A1Y5Z410-F1
#
_cell.length_a   1.000
_cell.length_b   1.000
_cell.length_c   1.000
_cell.angle_alpha   90.00
_cell.angle_beta   90.00
_cell.angle_gamma   90.00
#
_symmetry.space_group_name_H-M   'P 1'
#
loop_
_entity.id
_entity.type
_entity.pdbx_description
1 polymer ?
#
loop_
_entity_poly.entity_id
_entity_poly.type
_entity_poly.pdbx_seq_one_letter_code
_entity_poly.pdbx_strand_id
1 'polypeptide(L)'
;MKMSEKQSVFLPEGYFEMKTIPQAEIADIYTSKELITDNELDSFYFRALEEKGIYLNEKQIEAVRTIDRPVLAIAAAGSGKTRVLASRVGYLMCVAHVDASRI
;
A
#
# COMPACT_ATOMS: atom_id res chain seq x y z
N MET A 1 -24.35 -19.24 -19.05
CA MET A 1 -23.67 -20.53 -18.80
C MET A 1 -22.41 -20.22 -18.00
N LYS A 2 -22.40 -20.51 -16.70
CA LYS A 2 -21.25 -20.25 -15.81
C LYS A 2 -20.10 -21.19 -16.17
N MET A 3 -18.90 -20.66 -16.35
CA MET A 3 -17.67 -21.44 -16.27
C MET A 3 -16.92 -20.96 -15.03
N SER A 4 -17.12 -21.66 -13.92
CA SER A 4 -16.28 -21.50 -12.73
C SER A 4 -15.08 -22.42 -12.89
N GLU A 5 -13.93 -21.86 -13.22
CA GLU A 5 -12.66 -22.60 -13.12
C GLU A 5 -12.38 -22.87 -11.64
N LYS A 6 -12.55 -24.13 -11.24
CA LYS A 6 -12.06 -24.61 -9.94
C LYS A 6 -10.54 -24.68 -10.03
N GLN A 7 -9.83 -23.69 -9.49
CA GLN A 7 -8.41 -23.86 -9.18
C GLN A 7 -8.28 -24.96 -8.12
N SER A 8 -7.94 -26.18 -8.56
CA SER A 8 -7.64 -27.30 -7.67
C SER A 8 -6.25 -27.11 -7.07
N VAL A 9 -6.19 -26.78 -5.78
CA VAL A 9 -4.95 -26.79 -5.01
C VAL A 9 -4.58 -28.26 -4.77
N PHE A 10 -3.42 -28.70 -5.26
CA PHE A 10 -2.88 -30.03 -4.93
C PHE A 10 -2.37 -29.99 -3.49
N LEU A 11 -3.09 -30.66 -2.58
CA LEU A 11 -2.69 -30.79 -1.18
C LEU A 11 -2.06 -32.18 -0.97
N PRO A 12 -0.88 -32.30 -0.34
CA PRO A 12 -0.29 -33.59 0.00
C PRO A 12 -1.18 -34.36 0.97
N GLU A 13 -1.10 -35.70 0.94
CA GLU A 13 -1.89 -36.57 1.83
C GLU A 13 -1.64 -36.20 3.30
N GLY A 14 -2.73 -35.89 4.03
CA GLY A 14 -2.69 -35.45 5.43
C GLY A 14 -3.10 -33.99 5.67
N TYR A 15 -3.30 -33.18 4.63
CA TYR A 15 -3.88 -31.84 4.75
C TYR A 15 -5.42 -31.91 4.75
N PHE A 16 -6.03 -31.80 5.93
CA PHE A 16 -7.49 -31.91 6.12
C PHE A 16 -8.25 -30.58 6.05
N GLU A 17 -7.56 -29.45 5.99
CA GLU A 17 -8.20 -28.12 5.92
C GLU A 17 -7.86 -27.38 4.63
N MET A 18 -8.90 -27.07 3.85
CA MET A 18 -8.82 -26.14 2.73
C MET A 18 -8.88 -24.71 3.29
N LYS A 19 -7.73 -24.11 3.60
CA LYS A 19 -7.69 -22.67 3.89
C LYS A 19 -7.78 -21.91 2.58
N THR A 20 -8.76 -21.02 2.44
CA THR A 20 -8.88 -20.16 1.27
C THR A 20 -7.68 -19.22 1.22
N ILE A 21 -7.01 -19.16 0.06
CA ILE A 21 -5.94 -18.18 -0.16
C ILE A 21 -6.61 -16.81 -0.32
N PRO A 22 -6.32 -15.81 0.54
CA PRO A 22 -6.88 -14.48 0.37
C PRO A 22 -6.39 -13.90 -0.97
N GLN A 23 -7.34 -13.50 -1.80
CA GLN A 23 -7.04 -12.83 -3.06
C GLN A 23 -6.83 -11.33 -2.79
N ALA A 24 -5.81 -10.75 -3.41
CA ALA A 24 -5.59 -9.32 -3.35
C ALA A 24 -6.63 -8.62 -4.23
N GLU A 25 -7.22 -7.54 -3.74
CA GLU A 25 -8.03 -6.65 -4.55
C GLU A 25 -7.15 -5.95 -5.59
N ILE A 26 -7.69 -5.78 -6.81
CA ILE A 26 -7.02 -4.99 -7.84
C ILE A 26 -7.09 -3.52 -7.40
N ALA A 27 -5.94 -2.87 -7.32
CA ALA A 27 -5.88 -1.45 -7.01
C ALA A 27 -6.52 -0.62 -8.12
N ASP A 28 -7.25 0.43 -7.73
CA ASP A 28 -7.84 1.39 -8.67
C ASP A 28 -6.76 2.15 -9.46
N ILE A 29 -7.15 2.77 -10.58
CA ILE A 29 -6.24 3.51 -11.48
C ILE A 29 -5.84 4.89 -10.95
N TYR A 30 -6.53 5.37 -9.92
CA TYR A 30 -6.28 6.69 -9.33
C TYR A 30 -5.05 6.68 -8.42
N THR A 31 -4.33 7.79 -8.43
CA THR A 31 -3.12 7.99 -7.63
C THR A 31 -3.26 9.21 -6.72
N SER A 32 -2.23 9.50 -5.92
CA SER A 32 -2.15 10.70 -5.09
C SER A 32 -2.48 11.98 -5.85
N LYS A 33 -2.21 12.02 -7.15
CA LYS A 33 -2.52 13.17 -8.00
C LYS A 33 -4.02 13.46 -8.07
N GLU A 34 -4.84 12.42 -8.16
CA GLU A 34 -6.30 12.52 -8.24
C GLU A 34 -6.97 12.38 -6.86
N LEU A 35 -6.35 11.62 -5.96
CA LEU A 35 -6.92 11.25 -4.65
C LEU A 35 -6.64 12.29 -3.54
N ILE A 36 -5.59 13.10 -3.67
CA ILE A 36 -5.24 14.14 -2.69
C ILE A 36 -5.68 15.50 -3.21
N THR A 37 -6.49 16.19 -2.41
CA THR A 37 -6.93 17.56 -2.67
C THR A 37 -5.94 18.58 -2.13
N ASP A 38 -5.86 19.75 -2.76
CA ASP A 38 -4.89 20.78 -2.35
C ASP A 38 -5.18 21.39 -0.96
N ASN A 39 -6.41 21.23 -0.46
CA ASN A 39 -6.83 21.71 0.85
C ASN A 39 -6.46 20.77 2.02
N GLU A 40 -5.95 19.57 1.73
CA GLU A 40 -5.48 18.66 2.78
C GLU A 40 -4.20 19.19 3.44
N LEU A 41 -4.08 18.98 4.75
CA LEU A 41 -2.98 19.52 5.56
C LEU A 41 -1.60 19.03 5.14
N ASP A 42 -1.54 17.83 4.56
CA ASP A 42 -0.34 17.15 4.12
C ASP A 42 -0.20 17.12 2.58
N SER A 43 -1.05 17.84 1.86
CA SER A 43 -1.07 17.86 0.39
C SER A 43 0.30 18.21 -0.19
N PHE A 44 1.00 19.19 0.42
CA PHE A 44 2.34 19.61 0.05
C PHE A 44 3.36 18.47 -0.01
N TYR A 45 3.23 17.47 0.87
CA TYR A 45 4.13 16.33 0.91
C TYR A 45 3.93 15.42 -0.31
N PHE A 46 2.67 15.14 -0.66
CA PHE A 46 2.34 14.35 -1.84
C PHE A 46 2.70 15.08 -3.14
N ARG A 47 2.51 16.40 -3.21
CA ARG A 47 2.98 17.21 -4.35
C ARG A 47 4.50 17.11 -4.52
N ALA A 48 5.26 17.18 -3.43
CA ALA A 48 6.72 17.00 -3.49
C ALA A 48 7.14 15.60 -3.98
N LEU A 49 6.39 14.56 -3.64
CA LEU A 49 6.62 13.20 -4.18
C LEU A 49 6.31 13.13 -5.69
N GLU A 50 5.20 13.72 -6.11
CA GLU A 50 4.76 13.75 -7.51
C GLU A 50 5.76 14.47 -8.41
N GLU A 51 6.37 15.56 -7.94
CA GLU A 51 7.47 16.24 -8.62
C GLU A 51 8.69 15.33 -8.85
N LYS A 52 8.88 14.31 -8.02
CA LYS A 52 9.92 13.27 -8.18
C LYS A 52 9.45 12.06 -8.97
N GLY A 53 8.25 12.11 -9.55
CA GLY A 53 7.65 11.00 -10.30
C GLY A 53 7.16 9.85 -9.41
N ILE A 54 6.94 10.12 -8.12
CA ILE A 54 6.40 9.16 -7.16
C ILE A 54 4.90 9.41 -7.02
N TYR A 55 4.12 8.48 -7.55
CA TYR A 55 2.67 8.43 -7.43
C TYR A 55 2.29 7.22 -6.58
N LEU A 56 1.38 7.42 -5.64
CA LEU A 56 0.92 6.38 -4.71
C LEU A 56 -0.56 6.10 -4.94
N ASN A 57 -0.98 4.84 -4.93
CA ASN A 57 -2.41 4.51 -4.94
C ASN A 57 -3.02 4.68 -3.53
N GLU A 58 -4.34 4.52 -3.42
CA GLU A 58 -5.08 4.68 -2.16
C GLU A 58 -4.48 3.87 -0.99
N LYS A 59 -4.23 2.57 -1.17
CA LYS A 59 -3.67 1.72 -0.11
C LYS A 59 -2.26 2.12 0.28
N GLN A 60 -1.46 2.61 -0.67
CA GLN A 60 -0.13 3.13 -0.41
C GLN A 60 -0.18 4.47 0.33
N ILE A 61 -1.13 5.35 0.00
CA ILE A 61 -1.37 6.61 0.73
C ILE A 61 -1.78 6.31 2.17
N GLU A 62 -2.72 5.38 2.39
CA GLU A 62 -3.12 4.94 3.72
C GLU A 62 -1.92 4.39 4.52
N ALA A 63 -1.10 3.56 3.86
CA ALA A 63 0.13 3.04 4.42
C ALA A 63 1.19 4.11 4.67
N VAL A 64 1.16 5.28 4.03
CA VAL A 64 2.06 6.40 4.33
C VAL A 64 1.52 7.23 5.50
N ARG A 65 0.21 7.50 5.52
CA ARG A 65 -0.47 8.35 6.52
C ARG A 65 -0.66 7.72 7.90
N THR A 66 -0.60 6.40 8.01
CA THR A 66 -0.80 5.71 9.29
C THR A 66 0.34 6.05 10.25
N ILE A 67 0.15 6.70 11.40
CA ILE A 67 1.29 7.05 12.29
C ILE A 67 1.33 6.10 13.49
N ASP A 68 0.20 5.94 14.17
CA ASP A 68 0.15 5.41 15.54
C ASP A 68 0.00 3.88 15.63
N ARG A 69 0.09 3.17 14.51
CA ARG A 69 -0.09 1.71 14.48
C ARG A 69 0.81 1.03 13.45
N PRO A 70 1.20 -0.24 13.68
CA PRO A 70 1.93 -1.03 12.68
C PRO A 70 1.15 -1.16 11.38
N VAL A 71 1.89 -1.17 10.26
CA VAL A 71 1.33 -1.38 8.91
C VAL A 71 1.92 -2.67 8.34
N LEU A 72 1.06 -3.60 7.96
CA LEU A 72 1.44 -4.79 7.20
C LEU A 72 1.23 -4.52 5.71
N ALA A 73 2.32 -4.22 4.99
CA ALA A 73 2.28 -4.00 3.55
C ALA A 73 2.57 -5.30 2.78
N ILE A 74 1.53 -5.97 2.28
CA ILE A 74 1.66 -7.15 1.40
C ILE A 74 1.75 -6.66 -0.05
N ALA A 75 2.82 -7.03 -0.75
CA ALA A 75 3.14 -6.40 -2.02
C ALA A 75 3.91 -7.32 -2.97
N ALA A 76 3.33 -7.58 -4.15
CA ALA A 76 3.94 -8.36 -5.23
C ALA A 76 5.24 -7.73 -5.76
N ALA A 77 6.03 -8.45 -6.54
CA ALA A 77 7.19 -7.88 -7.23
C ALA A 77 6.75 -6.67 -8.11
N GLY A 78 7.58 -5.62 -8.16
CA GLY A 78 7.27 -4.41 -8.96
C GLY A 78 6.21 -3.45 -8.41
N SER A 79 5.46 -3.82 -7.36
CA SER A 79 4.36 -3.01 -6.81
C SER A 79 4.75 -1.76 -6.00
N GLY A 80 6.05 -1.39 -5.98
CA GLY A 80 6.50 -0.15 -5.32
C GLY A 80 6.79 -0.25 -3.82
N LYS A 81 7.05 -1.44 -3.26
CA LYS A 81 7.40 -1.65 -1.83
C LYS A 81 8.38 -0.61 -1.26
N THR A 82 9.53 -0.46 -1.91
CA THR A 82 10.57 0.48 -1.47
C THR A 82 10.10 1.92 -1.50
N ARG A 83 9.31 2.28 -2.51
CA ARG A 83 8.71 3.62 -2.64
C ARG A 83 7.75 3.89 -1.47
N VAL A 84 6.89 2.94 -1.11
CA VAL A 84 5.99 3.08 0.04
C VAL A 84 6.77 3.26 1.34
N LEU A 85 7.79 2.44 1.59
CA LEU A 85 8.60 2.56 2.80
C LEU A 85 9.35 3.90 2.88
N ALA A 86 10.00 4.31 1.79
CA ALA A 86 10.71 5.59 1.73
C ALA A 86 9.75 6.79 1.90
N SER A 87 8.63 6.78 1.19
CA SER A 87 7.58 7.80 1.34
C SER A 87 6.99 7.83 2.74
N ARG A 88 6.87 6.69 3.42
CA ARG A 88 6.37 6.62 4.81
C ARG A 88 7.37 7.21 5.80
N VAL A 89 8.66 6.86 5.68
CA VAL A 89 9.71 7.44 6.53
C VAL A 89 9.75 8.96 6.39
N GLY A 90 9.75 9.46 5.15
CA GLY A 90 9.72 10.92 4.91
C GLY A 90 8.46 11.59 5.47
N TYR A 91 7.31 10.92 5.42
CA TYR A 91 6.05 11.45 5.96
C TYR A 91 6.10 11.55 7.48
N LEU A 92 6.62 10.53 8.16
CA LEU A 92 6.79 10.53 9.61
C LEU A 92 7.67 11.70 10.07
N MET A 93 8.72 12.03 9.31
CA MET A 93 9.61 13.15 9.64
C MET A 93 8.98 14.51 9.30
N CYS A 94 8.52 14.69 8.06
CA CYS A 94 8.12 16.00 7.54
C CYS A 94 6.72 16.43 7.99
N VAL A 95 5.79 15.48 8.15
CA VAL A 95 4.39 15.77 8.47
C VAL A 95 4.08 15.42 9.92
N ALA A 96 4.50 14.25 10.40
CA ALA A 96 4.24 13.82 11.78
C ALA A 96 5.29 14.31 12.80
N HIS A 97 6.36 14.96 12.33
CA HIS A 97 7.45 15.51 13.16
C HIS A 97 8.08 14.49 14.11
N VAL A 98 8.15 13.23 13.68
CA VAL A 98 8.87 12.17 14.38
C VAL A 98 10.36 12.36 14.17
N ASP A 99 11.11 12.38 15.27
CA ASP A 99 12.57 12.45 15.23
C ASP A 99 13.14 11.21 14.51
N ALA A 100 14.11 11.42 13.62
CA ALA A 100 14.70 10.36 12.82
C ALA A 100 15.32 9.21 13.66
N SER A 101 15.77 9.49 14.89
CA SER A 101 16.29 8.48 15.81
C SER A 101 15.22 7.53 16.37
N ARG A 102 13.93 7.80 16.10
CA ARG A 102 12.77 7.05 16.60
C ARG A 102 11.98 6.33 15.49
N ILE A 103 12.51 6.28 14.27
CA ILE A 103 11.88 5.64 13.09
C ILE A 103 12.53 4.30 12.78
#